data_AF-A4X8J1-F1
#
_entry.id   AF-A4X8J1-F1
#
_cell.length_a   1.000
_cell.length_b   1.000
_cell.length_c   1.000
_cell.angle_alpha   90.00
_cell.angle_beta   90.00
_cell.angle_gamma   90.00
#
_symmetry.space_group_name_H-M   'P 1'
#
loop_
_entity.id
_entity.type
_entity.pdbx_description
1 polymer ?
#
loop_
_entity_poly.entity_id
_entity_poly.type
_entity_poly.pdbx_seq_one_letter_code
_entity_poly.pdbx_strand_id
1 'polypeptide(L)'
;MSKTVPVVFQGRWFWAYDVSLGILLLEAVLVHGEMEPGQRPPWADRVAEDLRTQVRIGSSNAFALDTDKWNTEQRDYVRSTIVAAGRRLRGHGIVTSAEAAQHYLVDGEPYFLRGMSR
;
A
#
# COMPACT_ATOMS: atom_id res chain seq x y z
N MET A 1 -4.12 -7.97 16.22
CA MET A 1 -5.02 -8.90 15.51
C MET A 1 -5.48 -8.19 14.24
N SER A 2 -5.38 -8.82 13.06
CA SER A 2 -5.80 -8.17 11.80
C SER A 2 -7.31 -7.97 11.77
N LYS A 3 -7.76 -6.87 11.14
CA LYS A 3 -9.17 -6.53 10.97
C LYS A 3 -9.50 -6.36 9.49
N THR A 4 -10.76 -6.58 9.12
CA THR A 4 -11.26 -6.26 7.78
C THR A 4 -11.50 -4.76 7.65
N VAL A 5 -10.99 -4.16 6.58
CA VAL A 5 -11.21 -2.77 6.22
C VAL A 5 -11.94 -2.69 4.88
N PRO A 6 -12.83 -1.70 4.70
CA PRO A 6 -13.46 -1.48 3.43
C PRO A 6 -12.48 -0.83 2.45
N VAL A 7 -12.44 -1.36 1.23
CA VAL A 7 -11.75 -0.76 0.09
C VAL A 7 -12.78 -0.36 -0.95
N VAL A 8 -12.67 0.87 -1.44
CA VAL A 8 -13.55 1.46 -2.44
C VAL A 8 -12.84 1.56 -3.77
N PHE A 9 -13.49 1.09 -4.84
CA PHE A 9 -13.03 1.26 -6.22
C PHE A 9 -14.22 1.39 -7.16
N GLN A 10 -14.27 2.47 -7.95
CA GLN A 10 -15.33 2.77 -8.92
C GLN A 10 -16.74 2.66 -8.32
N GLY A 11 -16.91 3.19 -7.11
CA GLY A 11 -18.17 3.15 -6.35
C GLY A 11 -18.53 1.77 -5.79
N ARG A 12 -17.68 0.75 -5.94
CA ARG A 12 -17.86 -0.59 -5.38
C ARG A 12 -17.02 -0.77 -4.14
N TRP A 13 -17.53 -1.60 -3.22
CA TRP A 13 -16.89 -1.90 -1.95
C TRP A 13 -16.45 -3.36 -1.92
N PHE A 14 -15.27 -3.61 -1.39
CA PHE A 14 -14.80 -4.95 -1.05
C PHE A 14 -14.02 -4.91 0.27
N TRP A 15 -13.86 -6.07 0.89
CA TRP A 15 -13.15 -6.19 2.16
C TRP A 15 -11.74 -6.70 1.95
N ALA A 16 -10.78 -6.08 2.62
CA ALA A 16 -9.41 -6.56 2.70
C ALA A 16 -8.97 -6.65 4.17
N TYR A 17 -8.07 -7.56 4.48
CA TYR A 17 -7.37 -7.53 5.76
C TYR A 17 -6.42 -6.33 5.79
N ASP A 18 -6.47 -5.54 6.85
CA ASP A 18 -5.66 -4.33 7.03
C ASP A 18 -4.16 -4.60 6.90
N VAL A 19 -3.66 -5.67 7.52
CA VAL A 19 -2.25 -6.09 7.44
C VAL A 19 -1.87 -6.39 5.99
N SER A 20 -2.67 -7.20 5.29
CA SER A 20 -2.41 -7.56 3.89
C SER A 20 -2.50 -6.36 2.95
N LEU A 21 -3.46 -5.46 3.18
CA LEU A 21 -3.58 -4.22 2.43
C LEU A 21 -2.37 -3.32 2.66
N GLY A 22 -1.95 -3.11 3.90
CA GLY A 22 -0.79 -2.28 4.19
C GLY A 22 0.51 -2.85 3.64
N ILE A 23 0.73 -4.17 3.68
CA ILE A 23 1.88 -4.81 3.00
C ILE A 23 1.83 -4.54 1.50
N LEU A 24 0.67 -4.70 0.84
CA LEU A 24 0.54 -4.40 -0.59
C LEU A 24 0.85 -2.93 -0.91
N LEU A 25 0.40 -1.99 -0.08
CA LEU A 25 0.65 -0.56 -0.28
C LEU A 25 2.12 -0.20 -0.03
N LEU A 26 2.77 -0.80 0.97
CA LEU A 26 4.21 -0.63 1.20
C LEU A 26 5.03 -1.20 0.04
N GLU A 27 4.65 -2.37 -0.47
CA GLU A 27 5.30 -2.96 -1.64
C GLU A 27 5.12 -2.06 -2.89
N ALA A 28 3.96 -1.43 -3.07
CA ALA A 28 3.74 -0.47 -4.15
C ALA A 28 4.64 0.78 -4.01
N VAL A 29 4.90 1.22 -2.77
CA VAL A 29 5.85 2.29 -2.47
C VAL A 29 7.29 1.87 -2.76
N LEU A 30 7.66 0.62 -2.49
CA LEU A 30 8.98 0.07 -2.84
C LEU A 30 9.17 0.01 -4.37
N VAL A 31 8.16 -0.49 -5.09
CA VAL A 31 8.16 -0.49 -6.57
C VAL A 31 8.34 0.92 -7.13
N HIS A 32 7.65 1.91 -6.55
CA HIS A 32 7.88 3.32 -6.91
C HIS A 32 9.32 3.76 -6.62
N GLY A 33 9.87 3.41 -5.46
CA GLY A 33 11.23 3.74 -5.03
C GLY A 33 12.35 3.14 -5.90
N GLU A 34 12.06 2.04 -6.60
CA GLU A 34 12.98 1.36 -7.53
C GLU A 34 12.97 1.98 -8.94
N MET A 35 11.99 2.82 -9.28
CA MET A 35 11.98 3.51 -10.59
C MET A 35 13.07 4.57 -10.66
N GLU A 36 13.77 4.73 -11.77
CA GLU A 36 14.77 5.80 -11.89
C GLU A 36 14.10 7.19 -11.83
N PRO A 37 14.75 8.24 -11.29
CA PRO A 37 14.18 9.58 -11.21
C PRO A 37 13.68 10.13 -12.56
N GLY A 38 14.32 9.76 -13.68
CA GLY A 38 13.90 10.15 -15.03
C GLY A 38 12.72 9.35 -15.60
N GLN A 39 12.32 8.25 -14.94
CA GLN A 39 11.17 7.42 -15.32
C GLN A 39 9.91 7.79 -14.56
N ARG A 40 10.04 8.58 -13.49
CA ARG A 40 8.92 8.97 -12.62
C ARG A 40 8.25 10.24 -13.14
N PRO A 41 6.92 10.27 -13.24
CA PRO A 41 6.19 11.53 -13.39
C PRO A 41 6.54 12.51 -12.25
N PRO A 42 6.56 13.83 -12.48
CA PRO A 42 6.94 14.83 -11.46
C PRO A 42 6.11 14.80 -10.17
N TRP A 43 4.90 14.22 -10.22
CA TRP A 43 3.98 14.11 -9.10
C TRP A 43 4.01 12.73 -8.41
N ALA A 44 4.81 11.77 -8.90
CA ALA A 44 4.80 10.39 -8.44
C ALA A 44 5.21 10.25 -6.96
N ASP A 45 6.22 11.01 -6.52
CA ASP A 45 6.69 10.98 -5.14
C ASP A 45 5.59 11.42 -4.15
N ARG A 46 4.76 12.38 -4.54
CA ARG A 46 3.60 12.82 -3.74
C ARG A 46 2.56 11.71 -3.60
N VAL A 47 2.27 11.02 -4.69
CA VAL A 47 1.34 9.88 -4.68
C VAL A 47 1.89 8.74 -3.81
N ALA A 48 3.19 8.45 -3.88
CA ALA A 48 3.82 7.47 -3.00
C ALA A 48 3.72 7.87 -1.51
N GLU A 49 3.85 9.16 -1.20
CA GLU A 49 3.66 9.66 0.16
C GLU A 49 2.20 9.58 0.63
N ASP A 50 1.23 9.80 -0.25
CA ASP A 50 -0.19 9.57 0.05
C ASP A 50 -0.44 8.09 0.42
N LEU A 51 0.18 7.15 -0.31
CA LEU A 51 0.10 5.72 0.02
C LEU A 51 0.77 5.40 1.37
N ARG A 52 1.96 5.96 1.66
CA ARG A 52 2.59 5.83 2.98
C ARG A 52 1.70 6.39 4.09
N THR A 53 1.08 7.53 3.84
CA THR A 53 0.16 8.18 4.78
C THR A 53 -1.05 7.28 5.05
N GLN A 54 -1.62 6.64 4.04
CA GLN A 54 -2.69 5.67 4.24
C GLN A 54 -2.24 4.50 5.14
N VAL A 55 -1.05 3.95 4.89
CA VAL A 55 -0.48 2.90 5.74
C VAL A 55 -0.28 3.41 7.17
N ARG A 56 0.17 4.67 7.35
CA ARG A 56 0.33 5.31 8.67
C ARG A 56 -0.98 5.59 9.40
N ILE A 57 -2.07 5.92 8.70
CA ILE A 57 -3.39 6.09 9.32
C ILE A 57 -4.00 4.72 9.70
N GLY A 58 -3.61 3.67 8.95
CA GLY A 58 -4.01 2.29 9.21
C GLY A 58 -5.50 2.05 9.00
N SER A 59 -6.02 1.03 9.67
CA SER A 59 -7.36 0.44 9.52
C SER A 59 -8.53 1.33 9.96
N SER A 60 -8.27 2.58 10.32
CA SER A 60 -9.25 3.48 10.95
C SER A 60 -10.31 3.99 9.97
N ASN A 61 -10.06 3.92 8.66
CA ASN A 61 -10.93 4.44 7.61
C ASN A 61 -10.96 3.54 6.37
N ALA A 62 -11.99 3.72 5.54
CA ALA A 62 -12.04 3.11 4.22
C ALA A 62 -10.84 3.57 3.35
N PHE A 63 -10.27 2.65 2.58
CA PHE A 63 -9.24 3.00 1.60
C PHE A 63 -9.89 3.15 0.22
N ALA A 64 -9.78 4.34 -0.38
CA ALA A 64 -10.23 4.57 -1.75
C ALA A 64 -9.08 4.40 -2.73
N LEU A 65 -9.11 3.33 -3.54
CA LEU A 65 -8.12 3.06 -4.58
C LEU A 65 -8.15 4.08 -5.73
N ASP A 66 -9.26 4.77 -5.89
CA ASP A 66 -9.53 5.72 -6.97
C ASP A 66 -10.08 7.05 -6.45
N THR A 67 -9.55 7.53 -5.32
CA THR A 67 -9.94 8.81 -4.72
C THR A 67 -10.02 9.94 -5.75
N ASP A 68 -11.04 10.78 -5.57
CA ASP A 68 -11.28 12.01 -6.30
C ASP A 68 -10.13 13.04 -6.18
N LYS A 69 -9.31 12.93 -5.13
CA LYS A 69 -8.09 13.75 -4.92
C LYS A 69 -7.03 13.55 -5.99
N TRP A 70 -7.00 12.38 -6.61
CA TRP A 70 -6.06 12.07 -7.69
C TRP A 70 -6.71 12.32 -9.04
N ASN A 71 -5.96 12.90 -9.98
CA ASN A 71 -6.35 12.96 -11.38
C ASN A 71 -6.25 11.57 -12.05
N THR A 72 -6.68 11.45 -13.31
CA THR A 72 -6.69 10.17 -14.02
C THR A 72 -5.29 9.54 -14.11
N GLU A 73 -4.27 10.31 -14.47
CA GLU A 73 -2.89 9.81 -14.60
C GLU A 73 -2.34 9.29 -13.26
N GLN A 74 -2.62 10.00 -12.17
CA GLN A 74 -2.24 9.59 -10.82
C GLN A 74 -2.92 8.28 -10.43
N ARG A 75 -4.22 8.13 -10.72
CA ARG A 75 -4.94 6.87 -10.45
C ARG A 75 -4.40 5.72 -11.31
N ASP A 76 -4.06 5.98 -12.57
CA ASP A 76 -3.42 4.98 -13.45
C ASP A 76 -2.05 4.54 -12.91
N TYR A 77 -1.25 5.49 -12.45
CA TYR A 77 0.05 5.20 -11.85
C TYR A 77 -0.07 4.38 -10.57
N VAL A 78 -0.97 4.74 -9.65
CA VAL A 78 -1.26 3.94 -8.44
C VAL A 78 -1.69 2.52 -8.80
N ARG A 79 -2.59 2.37 -9.78
CA ARG A 79 -3.00 1.05 -10.24
C ARG A 79 -1.80 0.26 -10.77
N SER A 80 -0.93 0.90 -11.56
CA SER A 80 0.24 0.24 -12.14
C SER A 80 1.24 -0.25 -11.07
N THR A 81 1.51 0.57 -10.04
CA THR A 81 2.43 0.21 -8.96
C THR A 81 1.83 -0.87 -8.06
N ILE A 82 0.52 -0.82 -7.78
CA ILE A 82 -0.18 -1.88 -7.04
C ILE A 82 -0.18 -3.20 -7.82
N VAL A 83 -0.38 -3.17 -9.13
CA VAL A 83 -0.32 -4.38 -9.98
C VAL A 83 1.08 -4.97 -9.96
N ALA A 84 2.12 -4.14 -10.08
CA ALA A 84 3.50 -4.59 -10.01
C ALA A 84 3.86 -5.19 -8.64
N ALA A 85 3.45 -4.52 -7.55
CA ALA A 85 3.60 -5.02 -6.19
C ALA A 85 2.90 -6.38 -6.00
N GLY A 86 1.66 -6.50 -6.46
CA GLY A 86 0.90 -7.75 -6.40
C GLY A 86 1.57 -8.90 -7.18
N ARG A 87 2.22 -8.60 -8.31
CA ARG A 87 3.01 -9.60 -9.06
C ARG A 87 4.26 -10.03 -8.29
N ARG A 88 4.97 -9.10 -7.65
CA ARG A 88 6.17 -9.39 -6.85
C ARG A 88 5.85 -10.25 -5.63
N LEU A 89 4.82 -9.85 -4.86
CA LEU A 89 4.33 -10.62 -3.72
C LEU A 89 3.90 -12.02 -4.12
N ARG A 90 3.21 -12.18 -5.26
CA ARG A 90 2.84 -13.49 -5.79
C ARG A 90 4.06 -14.34 -6.14
N GLY A 91 5.12 -13.72 -6.67
CA GLY A 91 6.39 -14.39 -6.95
C GLY A 91 7.12 -14.87 -5.69
N HIS A 92 6.98 -14.15 -4.58
CA HIS A 92 7.55 -14.55 -3.27
C HIS A 92 6.74 -15.66 -2.57
N GLY A 93 5.48 -15.86 -2.95
CA GLY A 93 4.62 -16.86 -2.31
C GLY A 93 4.05 -16.37 -0.98
N ILE A 94 4.42 -17.02 0.13
CA ILE A 94 3.95 -16.66 1.48
C ILE A 94 4.95 -15.72 2.12
N VAL A 95 4.52 -14.50 2.45
CA VAL A 95 5.30 -13.58 3.30
C VAL A 95 5.14 -14.00 4.76
N THR A 96 6.23 -14.43 5.38
CA THR A 96 6.28 -14.78 6.80
C THR A 96 6.34 -13.54 7.69
N SER A 97 6.04 -13.70 8.98
CA SER A 97 6.17 -12.61 9.96
C SER A 97 7.60 -12.10 10.10
N ALA A 98 8.60 -12.99 9.98
CA ALA A 98 10.01 -12.62 10.03
C ALA A 98 10.42 -11.75 8.84
N GLU A 99 10.01 -12.14 7.63
CA GLU A 99 10.24 -11.32 6.42
C GLU A 99 9.50 -10.00 6.52
N ALA A 100 8.25 -10.01 6.99
CA ALA A 100 7.49 -8.79 7.16
C ALA A 100 8.10 -7.84 8.19
N ALA A 101 8.75 -8.36 9.24
CA ALA A 101 9.44 -7.57 10.24
C ALA A 101 10.68 -6.87 9.71
N GLN A 102 11.28 -7.37 8.64
CA GLN A 102 12.50 -6.80 8.05
C GLN A 102 12.18 -5.83 6.91
N HIS A 103 11.16 -6.15 6.11
CA HIS A 103 10.91 -5.47 4.84
C HIS A 103 9.75 -4.47 4.86
N TYR A 104 8.76 -4.65 5.75
CA TYR A 104 7.56 -3.82 5.81
C TYR A 104 7.51 -3.01 7.09
N LEU A 105 8.39 -2.00 7.14
CA LEU A 105 8.54 -1.09 8.27
C LEU A 105 7.77 0.22 8.03
N VAL A 106 7.16 0.75 9.09
CA VAL A 106 6.58 2.09 9.12
C VAL A 106 7.12 2.79 10.36
N ASP A 107 7.78 3.93 10.15
CA ASP A 107 8.42 4.71 11.21
C ASP A 107 9.39 3.88 12.08
N GLY A 108 10.07 2.89 11.46
CA GLY A 108 11.05 2.01 12.10
C GLY A 108 10.48 0.73 12.71
N GLU A 109 9.16 0.56 12.75
CA GLU A 109 8.49 -0.57 13.39
C GLU A 109 7.82 -1.50 12.36
N PRO A 110 7.81 -2.83 12.59
CA PRO A 110 7.09 -3.78 11.74
C PRO A 110 5.59 -3.46 11.62
N TYR A 111 5.11 -3.25 10.40
CA TYR A 111 3.74 -2.83 10.16
C TYR A 111 2.70 -3.82 10.71
N PHE A 112 2.95 -5.13 10.60
CA PHE A 112 2.00 -6.16 11.04
C PHE A 112 1.80 -6.19 12.56
N LEU A 113 2.64 -5.50 13.34
CA LEU A 113 2.48 -5.36 14.79
C LEU A 113 1.47 -4.27 15.18
N ARG A 114 1.08 -3.38 14.26
CA ARG A 114 0.07 -2.36 14.53
C ARG A 114 -1.30 -2.98 14.84
N GLY A 115 -2.01 -2.38 15.80
CA GLY A 115 -3.29 -2.90 16.28
C GLY A 115 -3.18 -4.14 17.17
N MET A 116 -1.97 -4.58 17.53
CA MET A 116 -1.71 -5.43 18.69
C MET A 116 -1.41 -4.53 19.90
N SER A 117 -2.43 -3.83 20.39
CA SER A 117 -2.33 -3.19 21.71
C SER A 117 -2.10 -4.28 22.77
N ARG A 118 -1.12 -4.07 23.65
CA ARG A 118 -1.06 -4.74 24.95
C ARG A 118 -2.22 -4.28 25.83
#